data_AF-A0A0T2YYV4-F1
#
_entry.id   AF-A0A0T2YYV4-F1
#
_cell.length_a   1.000
_cell.length_b   1.000
_cell.length_c   1.000
_cell.angle_alpha   90.00
_cell.angle_beta   90.00
_cell.angle_gamma   90.00
#
_symmetry.space_group_name_H-M   'P 1'
#
loop_
_entity.id
_entity.type
_entity.pdbx_description
1 polymer ?
#
loop_
_entity_poly.entity_id
_entity_poly.type
_entity_poly.pdbx_seq_one_letter_code
_entity_poly.pdbx_strand_id
1 'polypeptide(L)'
;MSPTEPAARPRTSKLWLGISVALALVLLVGAATMASMYEQLKAQIVHLQERLAVTPQVRYVSVLLDAQELPALLVTMDPQAGILQVQRLNEVKEGREDSMQLWALASGKPPRSLGVIQSKFKTLQLPAKEAALEGVTQLAISVENKGGVPELVGPRLPYLFQGWLIQKAL
;
A
#
# COMPACT_ATOMS: atom_id res chain seq x y z
N MET A 1 59.97 59.32 32.55
CA MET A 1 59.79 57.89 32.88
C MET A 1 58.46 57.76 33.60
N SER A 2 57.54 56.96 33.06
CA SER A 2 56.17 56.76 33.56
C SER A 2 56.15 56.02 34.91
N PRO A 3 54.98 55.92 35.58
CA PRO A 3 54.22 54.70 35.32
C PRO A 3 52.72 54.95 35.09
N THR A 4 52.20 54.29 34.06
CA THR A 4 50.78 54.13 33.80
C THR A 4 50.23 53.14 34.81
N GLU A 5 49.29 53.58 35.64
CA GLU A 5 48.62 52.74 36.64
C GLU A 5 47.69 51.72 35.94
N PRO A 6 47.70 50.43 36.33
CA PRO A 6 46.92 49.41 35.64
C PRO A 6 45.45 49.50 36.03
N ALA A 7 44.55 49.44 35.02
CA ALA A 7 43.12 49.44 35.24
C ALA A 7 42.69 48.28 36.17
N ALA A 8 41.98 48.62 37.25
CA ALA A 8 41.46 47.67 38.23
C ALA A 8 40.54 46.65 37.53
N ARG A 9 40.88 45.36 37.62
CA ARG A 9 40.06 44.28 37.08
C ARG A 9 38.76 44.16 37.89
N PRO A 10 37.58 44.06 37.25
CA PRO A 10 36.32 43.93 37.97
C PRO A 10 36.32 42.64 38.81
N ARG A 11 36.20 42.79 40.14
CA ARG A 11 35.99 41.68 41.07
C ARG A 11 34.58 41.14 40.86
N THR A 12 34.47 40.03 40.14
CA THR A 12 33.20 39.32 40.01
C THR A 12 32.82 38.76 41.38
N SER A 13 31.57 39.00 41.81
CA SER A 13 31.11 38.46 43.09
C SER A 13 30.93 36.94 42.96
N LYS A 14 31.32 36.18 43.98
CA LYS A 14 31.16 34.71 43.99
C LYS A 14 29.71 34.28 43.77
N LEU A 15 28.75 35.14 44.10
CA LEU A 15 27.31 34.95 43.88
C LEU A 15 26.94 35.03 42.38
N TRP A 16 27.48 35.99 41.64
CA TRP A 16 27.26 36.10 40.20
C TRP A 16 27.84 34.91 39.44
N LEU A 17 28.98 34.38 39.87
CA LEU A 17 29.55 33.17 39.30
C LEU A 17 28.64 31.95 39.53
N GLY A 18 28.08 31.81 40.75
CA GLY A 18 27.15 30.72 41.08
C GLY A 18 25.86 30.77 40.26
N ILE A 19 25.29 31.96 40.07
CA ILE A 19 24.09 32.15 39.24
C ILE A 19 24.36 31.77 37.78
N SER A 20 25.48 32.24 37.20
CA SER A 20 25.84 31.91 35.81
C SER A 20 26.04 30.41 35.59
N VAL A 21 26.67 29.72 36.54
CA VAL A 21 26.85 28.26 36.47
C VAL A 21 25.50 27.54 36.55
N ALA A 22 24.62 27.94 37.45
CA ALA A 22 23.27 27.37 37.56
C ALA A 22 22.46 27.57 36.27
N LEU A 23 22.51 28.77 35.68
CA LEU A 23 21.79 29.12 34.46
C LEU A 23 22.33 28.35 33.24
N ALA A 24 23.65 28.20 33.15
CA ALA A 24 24.30 27.36 32.14
C ALA A 24 23.90 25.89 32.26
N LEU A 25 23.79 25.37 33.50
CA LEU A 25 23.34 23.99 33.74
C LEU A 25 21.89 23.79 33.29
N VAL A 26 21.00 24.73 33.61
CA VAL A 26 19.59 24.69 33.18
C VAL A 26 19.47 24.73 31.66
N LEU A 27 20.24 25.60 30.98
CA LEU A 27 20.27 25.67 29.52
C LEU A 27 20.77 24.37 28.88
N LEU A 28 21.80 23.74 29.45
CA LEU A 28 22.31 22.46 28.97
C LEU A 28 21.26 21.34 29.12
N VAL A 29 20.57 21.26 30.26
CA VAL A 29 19.50 20.27 30.49
C VAL A 29 18.31 20.52 29.56
N GLY A 30 17.91 21.78 29.39
CA GLY A 30 16.85 22.17 28.45
C GLY A 30 17.20 21.82 27.00
N ALA A 31 18.44 22.07 26.57
CA ALA A 31 18.90 21.71 25.24
C ALA A 31 18.94 20.19 25.03
N ALA A 32 19.42 19.42 26.01
CA ALA A 32 19.49 17.96 25.94
C ALA A 32 18.10 17.31 25.86
N THR A 33 17.15 17.77 26.67
CA THR A 33 15.76 17.29 26.64
C THR A 33 15.09 17.60 25.31
N MET A 34 15.29 18.79 24.76
CA MET A 34 14.76 19.18 23.44
C MET A 34 15.35 18.34 22.30
N ALA A 35 16.67 18.10 22.31
CA ALA A 35 17.32 17.25 21.31
C ALA A 35 16.81 15.79 21.38
N SER A 36 16.60 15.27 22.59
CA SER A 36 16.07 13.92 22.79
C SER A 36 14.64 13.77 22.27
N MET A 37 13.76 14.73 22.56
CA MET A 37 12.38 14.74 22.04
C MET A 37 12.34 14.85 20.51
N TYR A 38 13.25 15.63 19.93
CA TYR A 38 13.35 15.79 18.48
C TYR A 38 13.76 14.49 17.78
N GLU A 39 14.74 13.75 18.32
CA GLU A 39 15.14 12.44 17.80
C GLU A 39 14.04 11.39 17.97
N GLN A 40 13.30 11.39 19.09
CA GLN A 40 12.14 10.52 19.27
C GLN A 40 11.02 10.82 18.27
N LEU A 41 10.76 12.10 17.98
CA LEU A 41 9.76 12.51 16.99
C LEU A 41 10.17 12.05 15.59
N LYS A 42 11.45 12.25 15.21
CA LYS A 42 11.99 11.74 13.94
C LYS A 42 11.83 10.24 13.82
N ALA A 43 12.22 9.48 14.84
CA ALA A 43 12.10 8.03 14.83
C ALA A 43 10.63 7.58 14.68
N GLN A 44 9.69 8.27 15.34
CA GLN A 44 8.26 8.02 15.17
C GLN A 44 7.76 8.35 13.77
N ILE A 45 8.19 9.46 13.17
CA ILE A 45 7.85 9.82 11.80
C ILE A 45 8.36 8.76 10.82
N VAL A 46 9.62 8.33 10.95
CA VAL A 46 10.21 7.28 10.11
C VAL A 46 9.45 5.97 10.29
N HIS A 47 9.16 5.56 11.52
CA HIS A 47 8.39 4.35 11.80
C HIS A 47 6.97 4.41 11.20
N LEU A 48 6.31 5.56 11.28
CA LEU A 48 4.98 5.75 10.72
C LEU A 48 5.01 5.75 9.19
N GLN A 49 6.05 6.35 8.60
CA GLN A 49 6.28 6.30 7.14
C GLN A 49 6.53 4.87 6.66
N GLU A 50 7.31 4.07 7.39
CA GLU A 50 7.52 2.65 7.10
C GLU A 50 6.21 1.86 7.18
N ARG A 51 5.39 2.09 8.21
CA ARG A 51 4.07 1.44 8.34
C ARG A 51 3.13 1.78 7.18
N LEU A 52 3.16 3.03 6.71
CA LEU A 52 2.37 3.47 5.56
C LEU A 52 2.84 2.84 4.25
N ALA A 53 4.16 2.65 4.07
CA ALA A 53 4.71 1.94 2.92
C ALA A 53 4.33 0.44 2.90
N VAL A 54 4.11 -0.17 4.06
CA VAL A 54 3.82 -1.60 4.21
C VAL A 54 2.31 -1.91 4.25
N THR A 55 1.44 -0.89 4.34
CA THR A 55 -0.01 -1.12 4.35
C THR A 55 -0.51 -1.37 2.91
N PRO A 56 -1.01 -2.59 2.58
CA PRO A 56 -1.50 -2.88 1.23
C PRO A 56 -2.68 -1.97 0.91
N GLN A 57 -2.47 -1.06 -0.05
CA GLN A 57 -3.49 -0.10 -0.45
C GLN A 57 -4.41 -0.71 -1.49
N VAL A 58 -5.40 -1.48 -1.06
CA VAL A 58 -6.39 -2.03 -2.00
C VAL A 58 -7.18 -0.88 -2.63
N ARG A 59 -6.98 -0.68 -3.95
CA ARG A 59 -7.61 0.41 -4.71
C ARG A 59 -8.80 -0.04 -5.54
N TYR A 60 -8.75 -1.24 -6.09
CA TYR A 60 -9.90 -1.83 -6.78
C TYR A 60 -10.35 -3.12 -6.11
N VAL A 61 -11.67 -3.29 -6.04
CA VAL A 61 -12.33 -4.46 -5.48
C VAL A 61 -13.45 -4.90 -6.41
N SER A 62 -13.61 -6.20 -6.62
CA SER A 62 -14.77 -6.76 -7.30
C SER A 62 -15.18 -8.06 -6.63
N VAL A 63 -16.47 -8.22 -6.39
CA VAL A 63 -17.05 -9.51 -5.97
C VAL A 63 -17.67 -10.13 -7.22
N LEU A 64 -17.13 -11.27 -7.64
CA LEU A 64 -17.64 -12.01 -8.78
C LEU A 64 -18.71 -12.99 -8.31
N LEU A 65 -19.87 -12.86 -8.92
CA LEU A 65 -21.05 -13.66 -8.64
C LEU A 65 -21.14 -14.81 -9.66
N ASP A 66 -21.70 -15.93 -9.24
CA ASP A 66 -22.03 -17.05 -10.13
C ASP A 66 -23.37 -16.85 -10.85
N ALA A 67 -23.78 -17.85 -11.64
CA ALA A 67 -25.04 -17.84 -12.37
C ALA A 67 -26.30 -17.88 -11.46
N GLN A 68 -26.14 -18.12 -10.16
CA GLN A 68 -27.20 -18.04 -9.14
C GLN A 68 -27.12 -16.72 -8.35
N GLU A 69 -26.30 -15.76 -8.80
CA GLU A 69 -26.03 -14.48 -8.13
C GLU A 69 -25.39 -14.63 -6.74
N LEU A 70 -24.76 -15.78 -6.45
CA LEU A 70 -24.06 -16.01 -5.19
C LEU A 70 -22.59 -15.57 -5.29
N PRO A 71 -22.02 -14.96 -4.22
CA PRO A 71 -20.61 -14.60 -4.20
C PRO A 71 -19.68 -15.82 -4.34
N ALA A 72 -18.89 -15.84 -5.40
CA ALA A 72 -18.00 -16.95 -5.72
C ALA A 72 -16.53 -16.58 -5.56
N LEU A 73 -16.13 -15.39 -6.03
CA LEU A 73 -14.75 -14.90 -5.91
C LEU A 73 -14.70 -13.44 -5.47
N LEU A 74 -13.63 -13.09 -4.74
CA LEU A 74 -13.23 -11.73 -4.41
C LEU A 74 -11.95 -11.41 -5.19
N VAL A 75 -11.96 -10.30 -5.92
CA VAL A 75 -10.79 -9.79 -6.63
C VAL A 75 -10.39 -8.45 -6.02
N THR A 76 -9.13 -8.33 -5.61
CA THR A 76 -8.57 -7.09 -5.03
C THR A 76 -7.27 -6.72 -5.73
N MET A 77 -7.08 -5.44 -6.06
CA MET A 77 -5.87 -4.94 -6.71
C MET A 77 -5.03 -4.11 -5.72
N ASP A 78 -3.77 -4.50 -5.57
CA ASP A 78 -2.74 -3.73 -4.88
C ASP A 78 -1.85 -2.97 -5.91
N PRO A 79 -1.96 -1.62 -6.02
CA PRO A 79 -1.22 -0.83 -6.99
C PRO A 79 0.27 -0.77 -6.69
N GLN A 80 0.66 -0.86 -5.41
CA GLN A 80 2.06 -0.81 -4.99
C GLN A 80 2.77 -2.10 -5.39
N ALA A 81 2.11 -3.24 -5.16
CA ALA A 81 2.66 -4.54 -5.53
C ALA A 81 2.49 -4.87 -7.02
N GLY A 82 1.52 -4.24 -7.71
CA GLY A 82 1.17 -4.58 -9.10
C GLY A 82 0.55 -5.98 -9.20
N ILE A 83 -0.26 -6.35 -8.21
CA ILE A 83 -0.84 -7.69 -8.07
C ILE A 83 -2.35 -7.60 -7.97
N LEU A 84 -3.02 -8.45 -8.75
CA LEU A 84 -4.42 -8.82 -8.57
C LEU A 84 -4.50 -10.08 -7.72
N GLN A 85 -5.06 -9.96 -6.53
CA GLN A 85 -5.37 -11.11 -5.70
C GLN A 85 -6.79 -11.59 -6.03
N VAL A 86 -6.92 -12.86 -6.36
CA VAL A 86 -8.17 -13.55 -6.65
C VAL A 86 -8.38 -14.59 -5.55
N GLN A 87 -9.33 -14.32 -4.66
CA GLN A 87 -9.67 -15.18 -3.55
C GLN A 87 -11.00 -15.87 -3.80
N ARG A 88 -11.04 -17.19 -3.60
CA ARG A 88 -12.26 -17.97 -3.69
C ARG A 88 -13.06 -17.86 -2.39
N LEU A 89 -14.37 -17.60 -2.53
CA LEU A 89 -15.31 -17.46 -1.41
C LEU A 89 -16.18 -18.70 -1.21
N ASN A 90 -16.44 -19.46 -2.27
CA ASN A 90 -17.27 -20.67 -2.24
C ASN A 90 -16.44 -21.97 -2.28
N GLU A 91 -17.05 -23.09 -1.89
CA GLU A 91 -16.42 -24.43 -1.98
C GLU A 91 -16.91 -25.23 -3.19
N VAL A 92 -17.63 -24.58 -4.11
CA VAL A 92 -18.13 -25.21 -5.33
C VAL A 92 -16.93 -25.68 -6.15
N LYS A 93 -16.89 -26.98 -6.45
CA LYS A 93 -15.87 -27.57 -7.29
C LYS A 93 -16.25 -27.30 -8.74
N GLU A 94 -15.64 -26.29 -9.36
CA GLU A 94 -15.74 -26.14 -10.80
C GLU A 94 -15.18 -27.39 -11.51
N GLY A 95 -15.69 -27.67 -12.71
CA GLY A 95 -15.31 -28.83 -13.52
C GLY A 95 -13.79 -29.01 -13.56
N ARG A 96 -13.34 -30.24 -13.29
CA ARG A 96 -11.95 -30.60 -12.94
C ARG A 96 -10.87 -30.27 -13.99
N GLU A 97 -11.20 -29.79 -15.19
CA GLU A 97 -10.30 -29.90 -16.34
C GLU A 97 -10.06 -28.64 -17.17
N ASP A 98 -10.49 -27.45 -16.74
CA ASP A 98 -10.29 -26.25 -17.55
C ASP A 98 -9.59 -25.11 -16.80
N SER A 99 -8.68 -24.44 -17.50
CA SER A 99 -8.01 -23.25 -16.98
C SER A 99 -9.03 -22.12 -16.99
N MET A 100 -9.23 -21.44 -15.87
CA MET A 100 -10.09 -20.25 -15.86
C MET A 100 -9.27 -19.03 -16.25
N GLN A 101 -9.91 -18.01 -16.79
CA GLN A 101 -9.21 -16.78 -17.16
C GLN A 101 -9.98 -15.56 -16.67
N LEU A 102 -9.25 -14.63 -16.06
CA LEU A 102 -9.81 -13.36 -15.59
C LEU A 102 -9.76 -12.33 -16.72
N TRP A 103 -10.86 -11.59 -16.86
CA TRP A 103 -11.07 -10.60 -17.90
C TRP A 103 -11.42 -9.25 -17.30
N ALA A 104 -10.82 -8.19 -17.87
CA ALA A 104 -11.20 -6.80 -17.69
C ALA A 104 -12.21 -6.40 -18.78
N LEU A 105 -13.38 -5.91 -18.36
CA LEU A 105 -14.45 -5.45 -19.25
C LEU A 105 -14.59 -3.93 -19.16
N ALA A 106 -14.26 -3.25 -20.25
CA ALA A 106 -14.47 -1.81 -20.42
C ALA A 106 -15.57 -1.56 -21.45
N SER A 107 -16.39 -0.53 -21.23
CA SER A 107 -17.51 -0.21 -22.12
C SER A 107 -17.02 0.07 -23.55
N GLY A 108 -17.57 -0.65 -24.53
CA GLY A 108 -17.24 -0.48 -25.95
C GLY A 108 -15.86 -0.97 -26.38
N LYS A 109 -15.13 -1.69 -25.51
CA LYS A 109 -13.82 -2.30 -25.83
C LYS A 109 -13.89 -3.83 -25.72
N PRO A 110 -13.08 -4.58 -26.48
CA PRO A 110 -13.01 -6.03 -26.33
C PRO A 110 -12.51 -6.41 -24.91
N PRO A 111 -12.95 -7.54 -24.36
CA PRO A 111 -12.44 -8.07 -23.10
C PRO A 111 -10.91 -8.22 -23.14
N ARG A 112 -10.22 -7.74 -22.12
CA ARG A 112 -8.77 -7.88 -21.98
C ARG A 112 -8.44 -8.94 -20.94
N SER A 113 -7.57 -9.88 -21.27
CA SER A 113 -7.09 -10.85 -20.27
C SER A 113 -6.29 -10.15 -19.17
N LEU A 114 -6.55 -10.54 -17.93
CA LEU A 114 -5.76 -10.18 -16.74
C LEU A 114 -4.94 -11.36 -16.21
N GLY A 115 -5.13 -12.56 -16.76
CA GLY A 115 -4.34 -13.74 -16.43
C GLY A 115 -5.16 -15.01 -16.21
N VAL A 116 -4.45 -16.13 -16.17
CA VAL A 116 -5.03 -17.47 -16.05
C VAL A 116 -5.12 -17.87 -14.58
N ILE A 117 -6.31 -18.25 -14.15
CA ILE A 117 -6.63 -18.75 -12.83
C ILE A 117 -6.47 -20.26 -12.79
N GLN A 118 -5.55 -20.73 -11.94
CA GLN A 118 -5.36 -22.15 -11.68
C GLN A 118 -6.27 -22.58 -10.53
N SER A 119 -7.18 -23.52 -10.80
CA SER A 119 -8.22 -23.98 -9.85
C SER A 119 -7.69 -24.57 -8.53
N LYS A 120 -6.40 -24.91 -8.45
CA LYS A 120 -5.78 -25.58 -7.29
C LYS A 120 -5.59 -24.70 -6.04
N PHE A 121 -5.70 -23.37 -6.16
CA PHE A 121 -5.40 -22.46 -5.06
C PHE A 121 -6.65 -21.74 -4.53
N LYS A 122 -6.74 -21.60 -3.20
CA LYS A 122 -7.81 -20.83 -2.54
C LYS A 122 -7.65 -19.32 -2.75
N THR A 123 -6.41 -18.85 -2.83
CA THR A 123 -6.06 -17.48 -3.20
C THR A 123 -4.96 -17.54 -4.25
N LEU A 124 -5.14 -16.81 -5.35
CA LEU A 124 -4.19 -16.69 -6.44
C LEU A 124 -3.74 -15.24 -6.58
N GLN A 125 -2.48 -15.05 -6.95
CA GLN A 125 -1.94 -13.75 -7.30
C GLN A 125 -1.63 -13.73 -8.79
N LEU A 126 -2.18 -12.73 -9.48
CA LEU A 126 -1.95 -12.47 -10.89
C LEU A 126 -1.14 -11.17 -11.03
N PRO A 127 -0.03 -11.17 -11.78
CA PRO A 127 0.70 -9.95 -12.05
C PRO A 127 -0.14 -9.04 -12.96
N ALA A 128 -0.51 -7.86 -12.48
CA ALA A 128 -1.31 -6.91 -13.23
C ALA A 128 -1.03 -5.48 -12.76
N LYS A 129 -0.62 -4.63 -13.70
CA LYS A 129 -0.44 -3.20 -13.45
C LYS A 129 -1.79 -2.51 -13.31
N GLU A 130 -1.85 -1.43 -12.53
CA GLU A 130 -3.06 -0.62 -12.35
C GLU A 130 -3.67 -0.16 -13.68
N ALA A 131 -2.84 0.20 -14.68
CA ALA A 131 -3.28 0.59 -16.02
C ALA A 131 -4.09 -0.49 -16.77
N ALA A 132 -4.01 -1.76 -16.34
CA ALA A 132 -4.83 -2.83 -16.91
C ALA A 132 -6.31 -2.71 -16.49
N LEU A 133 -6.61 -1.99 -15.40
CA LEU A 133 -7.95 -1.77 -14.85
C LEU A 133 -8.51 -0.37 -15.17
N GLU A 134 -7.74 0.48 -15.83
CA GLU A 134 -8.18 1.84 -16.15
C GLU A 134 -9.38 1.83 -17.12
N GLY A 135 -10.48 2.47 -16.71
CA GLY A 135 -11.73 2.50 -17.47
C GLY A 135 -12.49 1.16 -17.49
N VAL A 136 -12.05 0.16 -16.72
CA VAL A 136 -12.76 -1.11 -16.54
C VAL A 136 -13.93 -0.90 -15.61
N THR A 137 -15.09 -1.42 -16.00
CA THR A 137 -16.34 -1.31 -15.23
C THR A 137 -16.73 -2.62 -14.59
N GLN A 138 -16.36 -3.74 -15.21
CA GLN A 138 -16.67 -5.08 -14.71
C GLN A 138 -15.48 -6.02 -14.89
N LEU A 139 -15.41 -7.02 -14.03
CA LEU A 139 -14.53 -8.16 -14.17
C LEU A 139 -15.35 -9.40 -14.44
N ALA A 140 -14.79 -10.33 -15.20
CA ALA A 140 -15.43 -11.59 -15.50
C ALA A 140 -14.43 -12.75 -15.58
N ILE A 141 -14.92 -13.96 -15.35
CA ILE A 141 -14.14 -15.19 -15.52
C ILE A 141 -14.86 -16.08 -16.53
N SER A 142 -14.13 -16.58 -17.51
CA SER A 142 -14.57 -17.65 -18.41
C SER A 142 -13.71 -18.89 -18.24
N VAL A 143 -14.24 -20.00 -18.71
CA VAL A 143 -13.55 -21.28 -18.82
C VAL A 143 -12.80 -21.30 -20.16
N GLU A 144 -11.51 -21.62 -20.13
CA GLU A 144 -10.62 -21.62 -21.29
C GLU A 144 -9.85 -22.95 -21.41
N ASN A 145 -9.27 -23.19 -22.59
CA ASN A 145 -8.39 -24.34 -22.81
C ASN A 145 -7.17 -24.29 -21.87
N LYS A 146 -6.52 -25.44 -21.63
CA LYS A 146 -5.30 -25.52 -20.83
C LYS A 146 -4.26 -24.49 -21.30
N GLY A 147 -3.87 -23.59 -20.40
CA GLY A 147 -2.92 -22.49 -20.68
C GLY A 147 -3.55 -21.13 -20.98
N GLY A 148 -4.89 -21.06 -21.09
CA GLY A 148 -5.62 -19.82 -21.39
C GLY A 148 -5.53 -19.40 -22.85
N VAL A 149 -6.06 -18.22 -23.14
CA VAL A 149 -6.04 -17.58 -24.46
C VAL A 149 -5.20 -16.29 -24.43
N PRO A 150 -4.61 -15.87 -25.57
CA PRO A 150 -3.87 -14.62 -25.65
C PRO A 150 -4.74 -13.40 -25.28
N GLU A 151 -4.11 -12.34 -24.79
CA GLU A 151 -4.85 -11.23 -24.13
C GLU A 151 -5.88 -10.50 -24.99
N LEU A 152 -5.74 -10.58 -26.32
CA LEU A 152 -6.53 -9.85 -27.31
C LEU A 152 -7.63 -10.68 -27.98
N VAL A 153 -7.68 -12.00 -27.72
CA VAL A 153 -8.56 -12.94 -28.47
C VAL A 153 -9.97 -13.00 -27.87
N GLY A 154 -10.16 -12.51 -26.64
CA GLY A 154 -11.44 -12.54 -25.95
C GLY A 154 -11.82 -13.94 -25.43
N PRO A 155 -12.89 -14.05 -24.64
CA PRO A 155 -13.30 -15.31 -24.03
C PRO A 155 -13.89 -16.27 -25.06
N ARG A 156 -13.57 -17.56 -24.94
CA ARG A 156 -14.12 -18.59 -25.84
C ARG A 156 -15.51 -19.05 -25.42
N LEU A 157 -15.73 -19.14 -24.11
CA LEU A 157 -16.97 -19.59 -23.51
C LEU A 157 -17.68 -18.43 -22.80
N PRO A 158 -18.99 -18.56 -22.54
CA PRO A 158 -19.71 -17.62 -21.69
C PRO A 158 -19.03 -17.43 -20.34
N TYR A 159 -19.26 -16.26 -19.74
CA TYR A 159 -18.72 -15.96 -18.43
C TYR A 159 -19.39 -16.83 -17.37
N LEU A 160 -18.56 -17.48 -16.55
CA LEU A 160 -18.98 -18.28 -15.40
C LEU A 160 -19.21 -17.39 -14.18
N PHE A 161 -18.37 -16.37 -14.01
CA PHE A 161 -18.47 -15.42 -12.91
C PHE A 161 -18.33 -14.00 -13.42
N GLN A 162 -19.10 -13.06 -12.88
CA GLN A 162 -19.04 -11.64 -13.25
C GLN A 162 -19.31 -10.73 -12.05
N GLY A 163 -18.75 -9.52 -12.08
CA GLY A 163 -18.99 -8.54 -11.03
C GLY A 163 -18.54 -7.14 -11.42
N TRP A 164 -19.16 -6.14 -10.80
CA TRP A 164 -18.76 -4.74 -10.95
C TRP A 164 -17.41 -4.50 -10.30
N LEU A 165 -16.58 -3.68 -10.96
CA LEU A 165 -15.32 -3.21 -10.40
C LEU A 165 -15.57 -1.92 -9.63
N ILE A 166 -15.22 -1.92 -8.36
CA ILE A 166 -15.35 -0.79 -7.46
C ILE A 166 -13.96 -0.21 -7.24
N GLN A 167 -13.80 1.07 -7.58
CA GLN A 167 -12.62 1.84 -7.18
C GLN A 167 -12.89 2.47 -5.82
N LYS A 168 -12.03 2.18 -4.85
CA LYS A 168 -12.08 2.81 -3.54
C LYS A 168 -11.73 4.29 -3.69
N ALA A 169 -12.61 5.18 -3.24
CA ALA A 169 -12.29 6.59 -3.09
C ALA A 169 -11.19 6.74 -2.04
N LEU A 170 -10.07 7.34 -2.43
CA LEU A 170 -8.92 7.63 -1.57
C LEU A 170 -9.00 9.06 -1.05
#